data_AF-A0AAU8RR37-F1
#
_entry.id   AF-A0AAU8RR37-F1
#
_cell.length_a   1.000
_cell.length_b   1.000
_cell.length_c   1.000
_cell.angle_alpha   90.00
_cell.angle_beta   90.00
_cell.angle_gamma   90.00
#
_symmetry.space_group_name_H-M   'P 1'
#
loop_
_entity.id
_entity.type
_entity.pdbx_description
1 polymer ?
#
loop_
_entity_poly.entity_id
_entity_poly.type
_entity_poly.pdbx_seq_one_letter_code
_entity_poly.pdbx_strand_id
1 'polypeptide(L)' 'MAKDHSRFESWQEIPELLSRVDMLIEWTDWQALSYNDKVDTLADIHAELNRIHPFREGNGRTTRIVMENLAKIHGIAVD' A
#
# COMPACT_ATOMS: atom_id res chain seq x y z
N MET A 1 -1.36 8.20 15.59
CA MET A 1 -0.81 7.10 16.44
C MET A 1 0.70 7.02 16.18
N ALA A 2 1.49 6.28 16.96
CA ALA A 2 2.93 6.12 16.69
C ALA A 2 3.37 4.69 16.94
N LYS A 3 4.34 4.21 16.16
CA LYS A 3 5.03 2.94 16.41
C LYS A 3 6.53 3.21 16.45
N ASP A 4 7.16 2.72 17.51
CA ASP A 4 8.58 2.88 17.82
C ASP A 4 8.98 4.37 17.85
N HIS A 5 9.27 5.01 16.71
CA HIS A 5 9.63 6.43 16.61
C HIS A 5 9.03 7.16 15.39
N SER A 6 8.19 6.51 14.57
CA SER A 6 7.50 7.13 13.44
C SER A 6 6.10 7.61 13.82
N ARG A 7 5.77 8.85 13.43
CA ARG A 7 4.40 9.38 13.55
C ARG A 7 3.58 8.87 12.37
N PHE A 8 2.43 8.25 12.67
CA PHE A 8 1.41 8.00 11.66
C PHE A 8 0.62 9.28 11.38
N GLU A 9 -0.04 9.30 10.24
CA GLU A 9 -0.75 10.46 9.71
C GLU A 9 -1.91 10.91 10.58
N SER A 10 -2.30 12.17 10.38
CA SER A 10 -3.48 12.71 11.05
C SER A 10 -4.74 12.06 10.50
N TRP A 11 -5.69 11.72 11.36
CA TRP A 11 -6.88 11.00 10.93
C TRP A 11 -7.73 11.76 9.90
N GLN A 12 -7.66 13.09 9.92
CA GLN A 12 -8.31 13.96 8.93
C GLN A 12 -7.74 13.78 7.51
N GLU A 13 -6.47 13.39 7.40
CA GLU A 13 -5.77 13.25 6.12
C GLU A 13 -5.90 11.83 5.54
N ILE A 14 -6.27 10.84 6.36
CA ILE A 14 -6.40 9.44 5.96
C ILE A 14 -7.24 9.28 4.67
N PRO A 15 -8.44 9.88 4.52
CA PRO A 15 -9.24 9.67 3.31
C PRO A 15 -8.54 10.14 2.05
N GLU A 16 -7.93 11.33 2.09
CA GLU A 16 -7.22 11.89 0.94
C GLU A 16 -5.98 11.08 0.59
N LEU A 17 -5.22 10.64 1.59
CA LEU A 17 -4.03 9.82 1.38
C LEU A 17 -4.37 8.45 0.80
N LEU A 18 -5.45 7.81 1.28
CA LEU A 18 -5.93 6.55 0.70
C LEU A 18 -6.39 6.75 -0.75
N SER A 19 -7.09 7.85 -1.07
CA SER A 19 -7.46 8.15 -2.47
C SER A 19 -6.24 8.30 -3.38
N ARG A 20 -5.09 8.78 -2.87
CA ARG A 20 -3.84 8.82 -3.64
C ARG A 20 -3.26 7.44 -3.90
N VAL A 21 -3.34 6.53 -2.93
CA VAL A 21 -2.95 5.13 -3.11
C VAL A 21 -3.86 4.44 -4.13
N ASP A 22 -5.17 4.67 -4.05
CA ASP A 22 -6.13 4.12 -5.02
C ASP A 22 -5.83 4.63 -6.44
N MET A 23 -5.60 5.94 -6.60
CA MET A 23 -5.21 6.52 -7.89
C MET A 23 -3.90 5.91 -8.43
N LEU A 24 -2.89 5.70 -7.59
CA LEU A 24 -1.65 5.05 -7.99
C LEU A 24 -1.91 3.63 -8.52
N ILE A 25 -2.73 2.86 -7.82
CA ILE A 25 -3.08 1.49 -8.23
C ILE A 25 -3.85 1.49 -9.55
N GLU A 26 -4.87 2.35 -9.68
CA GLU A 26 -5.75 2.39 -10.85
C GLU A 26 -5.05 2.91 -12.12
N TRP A 27 -4.16 3.89 -11.98
CA TRP A 27 -3.51 4.56 -13.11
C TRP A 27 -2.19 3.93 -13.53
N THR A 28 -1.67 2.98 -12.75
CA THR A 28 -0.50 2.20 -13.13
C THR A 28 -0.85 1.25 -14.28
N ASP A 29 -0.14 1.36 -15.41
CA ASP A 29 -0.23 0.36 -16.47
C ASP A 29 0.59 -0.88 -16.11
N TRP A 30 -0.01 -1.74 -15.28
CA TRP A 30 0.61 -2.98 -14.80
C TRP A 30 1.00 -3.96 -15.91
N GLN A 31 0.46 -3.84 -17.12
CA GLN A 31 0.82 -4.72 -18.23
C GLN A 31 2.09 -4.23 -18.94
N ALA A 32 2.34 -2.93 -18.93
CA ALA A 32 3.54 -2.32 -19.48
C ALA A 32 4.77 -2.47 -18.55
N LEU A 33 4.57 -2.67 -17.25
CA LEU A 33 5.66 -2.78 -16.28
C LEU A 33 6.44 -4.10 -16.39
N SER A 34 7.77 -4.02 -16.24
CA SER A 34 8.60 -5.20 -16.04
C SER A 34 8.32 -5.85 -14.67
N TYR A 35 8.81 -7.08 -14.45
CA TYR A 35 8.66 -7.74 -13.15
C TYR A 35 9.24 -6.89 -12.01
N ASN A 36 10.43 -6.31 -12.19
CA ASN A 36 11.07 -5.50 -11.15
C ASN A 36 10.29 -4.20 -10.90
N ASP A 37 9.81 -3.53 -11.96
CA ASP A 37 9.03 -2.29 -11.79
C ASP A 37 7.70 -2.56 -11.06
N LYS A 38 7.11 -3.75 -11.24
CA LYS A 38 5.94 -4.16 -10.45
C LYS A 38 6.30 -4.35 -8.98
N VAL A 39 7.42 -5.00 -8.69
CA VAL A 39 7.88 -5.20 -7.31
C VAL A 39 8.13 -3.85 -6.63
N ASP A 40 8.80 -2.92 -7.32
CA ASP A 40 9.07 -1.58 -6.79
C ASP A 40 7.77 -0.80 -6.55
N THR A 41 6.86 -0.81 -7.53
CA THR A 41 5.54 -0.17 -7.37
C THR A 41 4.74 -0.75 -6.19
N LEU A 42 4.76 -2.07 -6.01
CA LEU A 42 4.09 -2.73 -4.88
C LEU A 42 4.76 -2.39 -3.54
N ALA A 43 6.08 -2.26 -3.51
CA ALA A 43 6.82 -1.84 -2.31
C ALA A 43 6.45 -0.41 -1.91
N ASP A 44 6.33 0.51 -2.87
CA ASP A 44 5.90 1.89 -2.63
C ASP A 44 4.47 1.94 -2.08
N ILE A 45 3.53 1.18 -2.67
CA ILE A 45 2.15 1.08 -2.17
C ILE A 45 2.12 0.55 -0.73
N HIS A 46 2.90 -0.50 -0.44
CA HIS A 46 3.01 -1.06 0.91
C HIS A 46 3.55 -0.04 1.91
N ALA A 47 4.60 0.69 1.54
CA ALA A 47 5.20 1.74 2.37
C ALA A 47 4.19 2.85 2.70
N GLU A 48 3.43 3.30 1.69
CA GLU A 48 2.37 4.30 1.87
C GLU A 48 1.26 3.81 2.79
N LEU A 49 0.72 2.60 2.57
CA LEU A 49 -0.32 2.02 3.45
C LEU A 49 0.17 1.87 4.90
N ASN A 50 1.43 1.46 5.09
CA ASN A 50 2.03 1.33 6.42
C ASN A 50 2.22 2.68 7.11
N ARG A 51 2.53 3.75 6.35
CA ARG A 51 2.66 5.13 6.84
C ARG A 51 1.30 5.73 7.20
N ILE A 52 0.29 5.58 6.33
CA ILE A 52 -1.07 6.11 6.53
C ILE A 52 -1.72 5.52 7.78
N HIS A 53 -1.53 4.21 8.00
CA HIS A 53 -1.98 3.49 9.19
C HIS A 53 -3.48 3.75 9.51
N PRO A 54 -4.38 3.44 8.56
CA PRO A 54 -5.74 3.99 8.54
C PRO A 54 -6.66 3.49 9.67
N PHE A 55 -6.32 2.38 10.32
CA PHE A 55 -7.12 1.77 11.37
C PHE A 55 -6.53 1.98 12.76
N ARG A 56 -7.39 1.93 13.78
CA ARG A 56 -6.95 1.95 15.18
C ARG A 56 -6.14 0.71 15.57
N GLU A 57 -6.44 -0.43 14.97
CA GLU A 57 -5.74 -1.70 15.16
C GLU A 57 -5.89 -2.54 13.89
N GLY A 58 -4.97 -3.47 13.66
CA GLY A 58 -5.07 -4.43 12.56
C GLY A 58 -4.41 -4.01 11.24
N ASN A 59 -3.79 -2.83 11.18
CA ASN A 59 -3.14 -2.32 9.96
C ASN A 59 -2.21 -3.34 9.30
N GLY A 60 -1.28 -3.96 10.05
CA GLY A 60 -0.36 -4.94 9.47
C GLY A 60 -1.07 -6.15 8.85
N ARG A 61 -2.14 -6.65 9.46
CA ARG A 61 -2.93 -7.78 8.91
C ARG A 61 -3.70 -7.35 7.66
N THR A 62 -4.33 -6.19 7.70
CA THR A 62 -5.11 -5.67 6.56
C THR A 62 -4.20 -5.34 5.38
N THR A 63 -3.10 -4.61 5.61
CA THR A 63 -2.12 -4.27 4.56
C THR A 63 -1.55 -5.53 3.93
N ARG A 64 -1.20 -6.56 4.72
CA ARG A 64 -0.71 -7.83 4.18
C ARG A 64 -1.71 -8.48 3.23
N ILE A 65 -2.98 -8.60 3.62
CA ILE A 65 -4.03 -9.20 2.77
C ILE A 65 -4.25 -8.37 1.50
N VAL A 66 -4.25 -7.04 1.59
CA VAL A 66 -4.37 -6.16 0.42
C VAL A 66 -3.21 -6.38 -0.55
N MET A 67 -1.98 -6.38 -0.04
CA MET A 67 -0.78 -6.55 -0.86
C MET A 67 -0.68 -7.94 -1.48
N GLU A 68 -1.03 -9.01 -0.74
CA GLU A 68 -1.07 -10.38 -1.27
C GLU A 68 -2.02 -10.49 -2.46
N ASN A 69 -3.22 -9.90 -2.37
CA ASN A 69 -4.18 -9.93 -3.47
C ASN A 69 -3.74 -9.05 -4.64
N LEU A 70 -3.26 -7.83 -4.38
CA LEU A 70 -2.81 -6.92 -5.42
C LEU A 70 -1.63 -7.49 -6.21
N ALA A 71 -0.61 -7.99 -5.50
CA ALA A 71 0.54 -8.66 -6.11
C ALA A 71 0.10 -9.84 -6.98
N LYS A 72 -0.77 -10.71 -6.45
CA LYS A 72 -1.28 -11.88 -7.16
C LYS A 72 -2.01 -11.52 -8.44
N ILE A 73 -2.86 -10.48 -8.44
CA ILE A 73 -3.59 -10.02 -9.63
C ILE A 73 -2.62 -9.53 -10.71
N HIS A 74 -1.47 -8.96 -10.32
CA HIS A 74 -0.46 -8.46 -11.25
C HIS A 74 0.69 -9.43 -11.55
N GLY A 75 0.56 -10.68 -11.11
CA GLY A 75 1.48 -11.79 -11.43
C GLY A 75 2.73 -11.83 -10.56
N ILE A 76 2.72 -11.20 -9.39
CA ILE A 76 3.80 -11.21 -8.41
C ILE A 76 3.44 -12.15 -7.26
N ALA A 77 4.36 -13.04 -6.90
CA ALA A 77 4.22 -13.90 -5.72
C ALA A 77 4.88 -13.21 -4.52
N VAL A 78 4.17 -13.19 -3.39
CA VAL A 78 4.64 -12.75 -2.09
C VAL A 78 4.34 -13.86 -1.09
N ASP A 79 5.33 -14.25 -0.29
CA ASP A 79 5.26 -15.32 0.71
C ASP A 79 5.11 -14.82 2.16
#